data_AF-A0A348V1U1-F1
#
_entry.id   AF-A0A348V1U1-F1
#
_cell.length_a   1.000
_cell.length_b   1.000
_cell.length_c   1.000
_cell.angle_alpha   90.00
_cell.angle_beta   90.00
_cell.angle_gamma   90.00
#
_symmetry.space_group_name_H-M   'P 1'
#
loop_
_entity.id
_entity.type
_entity.pdbx_description
1 polymer ?
#
loop_
_entity_poly.entity_id
_entity_poly.type
_entity_poly.pdbx_seq_one_letter_code
_entity_poly.pdbx_strand_id
1 'polypeptide(L)'
;VLLGALARAIPDRIPAASQGTMNNVACGGFNPRTRTSFAYYETIGGGLGASATHHGLSGVHCHMTNSLNTPIEALENYLPLKIRRYSLRKNSGGRGRQRGGDGLIREYQFLVPVNLTIISDRRKLKPYGLAGGQPGRAGINLLIRKGRRRVMASKVNLKLEAGDILRIETPGGGGYGSAED
;
A
#
# COMPACT_ATOMS: atom_id res chain seq x y z
N VAL A 1 -14.08 -4.08 9.60
CA VAL A 1 -15.26 -4.80 10.11
C VAL A 1 -15.59 -4.28 11.49
N LEU A 2 -14.69 -4.38 12.48
CA LEU A 2 -14.90 -3.83 13.83
C LEU A 2 -15.28 -2.34 13.84
N LEU A 3 -14.49 -1.47 13.19
CA LEU A 3 -14.85 -0.05 13.07
C LEU A 3 -16.18 0.15 12.32
N GLY A 4 -16.50 -0.70 11.34
CA GLY A 4 -17.76 -0.61 10.61
C GLY A 4 -18.97 -0.95 11.48
N ALA A 5 -18.80 -1.85 12.46
CA ALA A 5 -19.83 -2.16 13.44
C ALA A 5 -19.97 -1.01 14.45
N LEU A 6 -18.86 -0.49 14.98
CA LEU A 6 -18.87 0.65 15.91
C LEU A 6 -19.45 1.92 15.28
N ALA A 7 -19.24 2.14 13.98
CA ALA A 7 -19.81 3.26 13.24
C ALA A 7 -21.35 3.28 13.26
N ARG A 8 -22.02 2.16 13.54
CA ARG A 8 -23.48 2.13 13.71
C ARG A 8 -23.93 2.67 15.07
N ALA A 9 -23.09 2.53 16.09
CA ALA A 9 -23.40 2.95 17.46
C ALA A 9 -22.91 4.38 17.76
N ILE A 10 -21.74 4.75 17.23
CA ILE A 10 -21.10 6.06 17.46
C ILE A 10 -20.59 6.66 16.14
N PRO A 11 -21.49 6.97 15.18
CA PRO A 11 -21.13 7.35 13.81
C PRO A 11 -20.22 8.58 13.70
N ASP A 12 -20.31 9.51 14.65
CA ASP A 12 -19.55 10.76 14.63
C ASP A 12 -18.11 10.61 15.13
N ARG A 13 -17.79 9.47 15.78
CA ARG A 13 -16.46 9.21 16.34
C ARG A 13 -15.63 8.22 15.53
N ILE A 14 -16.25 7.54 14.57
CA ILE A 14 -15.59 6.45 13.83
C ILE A 14 -15.28 6.89 12.40
N PRO A 15 -14.00 6.83 11.97
CA PRO A 15 -13.65 7.13 10.59
C PRO A 15 -14.08 5.99 9.66
N ALA A 16 -14.19 6.32 8.37
CA ALA A 16 -14.33 5.36 7.29
C ALA A 16 -13.15 4.36 7.27
N ALA A 17 -13.30 3.27 6.52
CA ALA A 17 -12.24 2.27 6.47
C ALA A 17 -10.96 2.89 5.90
N SER A 18 -9.86 2.77 6.65
CA SER A 18 -8.54 3.06 6.11
C SER A 18 -8.05 1.92 5.22
N GLN A 19 -6.83 2.02 4.68
CA GLN A 19 -6.22 1.03 3.78
C GLN A 19 -6.33 -0.42 4.27
N GLY A 20 -6.45 -0.66 5.58
CA GLY A 20 -6.89 -1.93 6.16
C GLY A 20 -5.93 -3.09 5.90
N THR A 21 -4.65 -2.78 5.71
CA THR A 21 -3.55 -3.72 5.46
C THR A 21 -2.22 -3.03 5.78
N MET A 22 -1.18 -3.81 6.06
CA MET A 22 0.18 -3.31 6.31
C MET A 22 1.04 -3.21 5.03
N ASN A 23 0.59 -3.82 3.92
CA ASN A 23 1.32 -3.94 2.65
C ASN A 23 2.77 -4.43 2.83
N ASN A 24 2.94 -5.67 3.29
CA ASN A 24 4.26 -6.22 3.56
C ASN A 24 4.94 -6.67 2.27
N VAL A 25 6.16 -6.20 2.09
CA VAL A 25 7.08 -6.67 1.05
C VAL A 25 8.34 -7.16 1.73
N ALA A 26 8.67 -8.42 1.54
CA ALA A 26 9.90 -9.00 2.05
C ALA A 26 10.67 -9.63 0.90
N CYS A 27 11.97 -9.39 0.81
CA CYS A 27 12.81 -10.05 -0.17
C CYS A 27 14.16 -10.43 0.41
N GLY A 28 14.75 -11.50 -0.10
CA GLY A 28 16.10 -11.90 0.25
C GLY A 28 16.82 -12.57 -0.91
N GLY A 29 18.14 -12.49 -0.88
CA GLY A 29 19.00 -13.01 -1.93
C GLY A 29 20.48 -12.86 -1.57
N PHE A 30 21.33 -12.98 -2.57
CA PHE A 30 22.77 -12.78 -2.44
C PHE A 30 23.17 -11.47 -3.10
N ASN A 31 23.94 -10.64 -2.40
CA ASN A 31 24.47 -9.39 -2.93
C ASN A 31 25.91 -9.62 -3.45
N PRO A 32 26.14 -9.63 -4.77
CA PRO A 32 27.46 -9.89 -5.34
C PRO A 32 28.48 -8.78 -5.02
N ARG A 33 28.04 -7.54 -4.75
CA ARG A 33 28.92 -6.43 -4.41
C ARG A 33 29.54 -6.60 -3.03
N THR A 34 28.77 -7.06 -2.06
CA THR A 34 29.23 -7.27 -0.67
C THR A 34 29.63 -8.72 -0.39
N ARG A 35 29.34 -9.63 -1.32
CA ARG A 35 29.52 -11.09 -1.19
C ARG A 35 28.81 -11.69 0.03
N THR A 36 27.66 -11.13 0.39
CA THR A 36 26.86 -11.55 1.54
C THR A 36 25.39 -11.76 1.18
N SER A 37 24.72 -12.63 1.93
CA SER A 37 23.27 -12.75 1.88
C SER A 37 22.61 -11.51 2.49
N PHE A 38 21.46 -11.12 1.96
CA PHE A 38 20.65 -10.03 2.50
C PHE A 38 19.20 -10.45 2.67
N ALA A 39 18.54 -9.82 3.63
CA ALA A 39 17.10 -9.88 3.82
C ALA A 39 16.59 -8.45 4.04
N TYR A 40 15.47 -8.14 3.43
CA TYR A 40 14.80 -6.86 3.54
C TYR A 40 13.32 -7.05 3.79
N TYR A 41 12.74 -6.23 4.64
CA TYR A 41 11.33 -6.21 4.98
C TYR A 41 10.85 -4.76 5.06
N GLU A 42 9.82 -4.43 4.31
CA GLU A 42 9.18 -3.12 4.31
C GLU A 42 7.69 -3.27 4.54
N THR A 43 7.14 -2.30 5.27
CA THR A 43 5.71 -2.05 5.34
C THR A 43 5.45 -0.76 4.59
N ILE A 44 4.41 -0.72 3.76
CA ILE A 44 4.14 0.44 2.91
C ILE A 44 2.85 1.10 3.39
N GLY A 45 2.92 2.40 3.67
CA GLY A 45 1.75 3.22 4.01
C GLY A 45 0.68 3.26 2.92
N GLY A 46 -0.40 3.97 3.20
CA GLY A 46 -1.53 4.07 2.28
C GLY A 46 -2.55 5.09 2.75
N GLY A 47 -3.79 4.97 2.26
CA GLY A 47 -4.82 5.95 2.56
C GLY A 47 -5.47 5.74 3.94
N LEU A 48 -5.55 6.79 4.74
CA LEU A 48 -6.40 6.83 5.93
C LEU A 48 -7.85 7.11 5.52
N GLY A 49 -8.81 6.49 6.20
CA GLY A 49 -10.23 6.77 5.99
C GLY A 49 -10.61 8.15 6.53
N ALA A 50 -11.52 8.83 5.84
CA ALA A 50 -12.05 10.11 6.28
C ALA A 50 -12.91 9.98 7.54
N SER A 51 -12.98 11.03 8.35
CA SER A 51 -13.89 11.13 9.50
C SER A 51 -15.05 12.07 9.20
N ALA A 52 -15.97 12.22 10.15
CA ALA A 52 -17.08 13.18 10.05
C ALA A 52 -16.60 14.63 9.84
N THR A 53 -15.42 14.95 10.37
CA THR A 53 -14.87 16.31 10.46
C THR A 53 -13.64 16.55 9.61
N HIS A 54 -12.92 15.51 9.18
CA HIS A 54 -11.64 15.67 8.48
C HIS A 54 -11.47 14.71 7.29
N HIS A 55 -10.77 15.19 6.26
CA HIS A 55 -10.23 14.34 5.20
C HIS A 55 -9.27 13.29 5.76
N GLY A 56 -9.18 12.16 5.06
CA GLY A 56 -8.18 11.14 5.35
C GLY A 56 -6.79 11.57 4.90
N LEU A 57 -5.78 11.28 5.73
CA LEU A 57 -4.37 11.49 5.39
C LEU A 57 -3.90 10.50 4.31
N SER A 58 -3.08 10.99 3.38
CA SER A 58 -2.58 10.21 2.24
C SER A 58 -1.17 9.66 2.49
N GLY A 59 -0.93 8.42 2.07
CA GLY A 59 0.39 7.78 2.11
C GLY A 59 0.97 7.61 3.52
N VAL A 60 0.12 7.44 4.53
CA VAL A 60 0.54 7.31 5.93
C VAL A 60 0.49 5.86 6.39
N HIS A 61 1.31 5.55 7.39
CA HIS A 61 1.12 4.38 8.23
C HIS A 61 -0.06 4.66 9.17
N CYS A 62 -1.02 3.73 9.25
CA CYS A 62 -2.23 3.92 10.05
C CYS A 62 -2.67 2.65 10.76
N HIS A 63 -3.22 2.80 11.96
CA HIS A 63 -3.76 1.73 12.81
C HIS A 63 -2.71 0.68 13.20
N MET A 64 -2.58 -0.39 12.41
CA MET A 64 -1.72 -1.53 12.71
C MET A 64 -0.24 -1.27 12.40
N THR A 65 0.10 -0.09 11.89
CA THR A 65 1.43 0.25 11.40
C THR A 65 1.81 1.64 11.91
N ASN A 66 3.02 1.78 12.44
CA ASN A 66 3.58 3.06 12.91
C ASN A 66 5.10 3.12 12.66
N SER A 67 5.50 2.86 11.41
CA SER A 67 6.88 2.85 10.97
C SER A 67 7.21 4.12 10.18
N LEU A 68 8.45 4.58 10.29
CA LEU A 68 9.01 5.56 9.37
C LEU A 68 9.34 4.88 8.04
N ASN A 69 9.22 5.62 6.94
CA ASN A 69 9.63 5.12 5.64
C ASN A 69 11.17 4.99 5.59
N THR A 70 11.67 3.95 4.92
CA THR A 70 13.10 3.81 4.68
C THR A 70 13.54 4.84 3.62
N PRO A 71 14.57 5.66 3.88
CA PRO A 71 15.13 6.56 2.87
C PRO A 71 15.57 5.77 1.62
N ILE A 72 15.27 6.31 0.43
CA ILE A 72 15.60 5.65 -0.84
C ILE A 72 17.11 5.47 -0.97
N GLU A 73 17.88 6.50 -0.63
CA GLU A 73 19.35 6.49 -0.71
C GLU A 73 19.94 5.37 0.16
N ALA A 74 19.44 5.22 1.39
CA ALA A 74 19.86 4.13 2.26
C ALA A 74 19.53 2.77 1.63
N LEU A 75 18.31 2.61 1.11
CA LEU A 75 17.85 1.36 0.54
C LEU A 75 18.70 0.95 -0.68
N GLU A 76 18.95 1.87 -1.61
CA GLU A 76 19.78 1.62 -2.81
C GLU A 76 21.28 1.47 -2.48
N ASN A 77 21.76 2.10 -1.39
CA ASN A 77 23.14 1.96 -0.95
C ASN A 77 23.42 0.58 -0.32
N TYR A 78 22.46 0.00 0.39
CA TYR A 78 22.66 -1.27 1.09
C TYR A 78 22.15 -2.50 0.32
N LEU A 79 21.13 -2.34 -0.53
CA LEU A 79 20.49 -3.47 -1.23
C LEU A 79 20.75 -3.42 -2.74
N PRO A 80 20.87 -4.58 -3.41
CA PRO A 80 21.01 -4.66 -4.87
C PRO A 80 19.65 -4.46 -5.56
N LEU A 81 19.02 -3.31 -5.33
CA LEU A 81 17.75 -2.93 -5.94
C LEU A 81 17.71 -1.41 -6.17
N LYS A 82 16.80 -0.97 -7.04
CA LYS A 82 16.55 0.45 -7.34
C LYS A 82 15.07 0.79 -7.15
N ILE A 83 14.77 1.93 -6.54
CA ILE A 83 13.42 2.46 -6.47
C ILE A 83 13.12 3.22 -7.75
N ARG A 84 12.21 2.69 -8.56
CA ARG A 84 11.80 3.32 -9.82
C ARG A 84 10.76 4.42 -9.63
N ARG A 85 9.95 4.29 -8.59
CA ARG A 85 8.86 5.21 -8.28
C ARG A 85 8.51 5.14 -6.81
N TYR A 86 8.33 6.31 -6.22
CA TYR A 86 7.68 6.48 -4.93
C TYR A 86 6.79 7.72 -4.99
N SER A 87 5.47 7.55 -5.01
CA SER A 87 4.54 8.66 -5.19
C SER A 87 3.17 8.37 -4.59
N LEU A 88 2.41 9.39 -4.25
CA LEU A 88 0.97 9.23 -3.97
C LEU A 88 0.25 8.61 -5.17
N ARG A 89 -0.67 7.69 -4.88
CA ARG A 89 -1.58 7.08 -5.83
C ARG A 89 -2.80 7.98 -5.99
N LYS A 90 -2.64 9.05 -6.77
CA LYS A 90 -3.65 10.10 -6.96
C LYS A 90 -5.05 9.53 -7.21
N ASN A 91 -6.04 10.07 -6.52
CA ASN A 91 -7.46 9.73 -6.66
C ASN A 91 -7.79 8.27 -6.33
N SER A 92 -7.02 7.64 -5.42
CA SER A 92 -7.33 6.33 -4.89
C SER A 92 -8.16 6.36 -3.62
N GLY A 93 -8.20 7.49 -2.91
CA GLY A 93 -9.13 7.75 -1.82
C GLY A 93 -10.59 7.79 -2.29
N GLY A 94 -11.48 7.32 -1.42
CA GLY A 94 -12.92 7.33 -1.61
C GLY A 94 -13.47 8.76 -1.59
N ARG A 95 -14.43 9.03 -2.46
CA ARG A 95 -15.13 10.32 -2.51
C ARG A 95 -16.16 10.44 -1.40
N GLY A 96 -16.49 11.67 -1.02
CA GLY A 96 -17.48 12.02 -0.02
C GLY A 96 -17.33 13.49 0.35
N ARG A 97 -18.19 14.01 1.21
CA ARG A 97 -18.01 15.35 1.82
C ARG A 97 -16.58 15.50 2.38
N GLN A 98 -16.12 14.45 3.05
CA GLN A 98 -14.73 14.28 3.42
C GLN A 98 -14.10 13.15 2.59
N ARG A 99 -13.09 13.49 1.80
CA ARG A 99 -12.32 12.54 0.98
C ARG A 99 -11.44 11.63 1.83
N GLY A 100 -11.43 10.34 1.50
CA GLY A 100 -10.43 9.43 2.03
C GLY A 100 -9.04 9.74 1.47
N GLY A 101 -7.99 9.37 2.20
CA GLY A 101 -6.62 9.58 1.79
C GLY A 101 -6.21 8.70 0.61
N ASP A 102 -5.30 9.19 -0.21
CA ASP A 102 -4.70 8.44 -1.30
C ASP A 102 -3.68 7.41 -0.77
N GLY A 103 -3.61 6.26 -1.44
CA GLY A 103 -2.56 5.27 -1.25
C GLY A 103 -1.21 5.72 -1.85
N LEU A 104 -0.29 4.78 -1.97
CA LEU A 104 1.05 4.96 -2.52
C LEU A 104 1.28 4.06 -3.73
N ILE A 105 2.17 4.49 -4.61
CA ILE A 105 2.80 3.67 -5.64
C ILE A 105 4.26 3.54 -5.25
N ARG A 106 4.72 2.30 -5.09
CA ARG A 106 6.10 1.94 -4.73
C ARG A 106 6.61 0.90 -5.72
N GLU A 107 7.66 1.23 -6.47
CA GLU A 107 8.23 0.37 -7.50
C GLU A 107 9.69 0.00 -7.20
N TYR A 108 9.96 -1.30 -7.07
CA TYR A 108 11.27 -1.88 -6.83
C TYR A 108 11.74 -2.57 -8.11
N GLN A 109 12.89 -2.17 -8.65
CA GLN A 109 13.61 -2.92 -9.66
C GLN A 109 14.71 -3.72 -8.97
N PHE A 110 14.65 -5.04 -9.04
CA PHE A 110 15.68 -5.90 -8.46
C PHE A 110 16.85 -6.02 -9.43
N LEU A 111 18.09 -5.85 -8.93
CA LEU A 111 19.29 -5.92 -9.77
C LEU A 111 19.94 -7.31 -9.74
N VAL A 112 19.45 -8.19 -8.88
CA VAL A 112 19.89 -9.59 -8.71
C VAL A 112 18.66 -10.49 -8.53
N PRO A 113 18.80 -11.81 -8.70
CA PRO A 113 17.73 -12.73 -8.36
C PRO A 113 17.38 -12.66 -6.86
N VAL A 114 16.09 -12.66 -6.55
CA VAL A 114 15.59 -12.61 -5.17
C VAL A 114 14.42 -13.55 -4.94
N ASN A 115 14.30 -14.06 -3.72
CA ASN A 115 13.04 -14.64 -3.24
C ASN A 115 12.19 -13.51 -2.68
N LEU A 116 11.02 -13.28 -3.30
CA LEU A 116 10.07 -12.25 -2.91
C LEU A 116 8.88 -12.87 -2.20
N THR A 117 8.48 -12.27 -1.08
CA THR A 117 7.21 -12.53 -0.39
C THR A 117 6.41 -11.25 -0.28
N ILE A 118 5.11 -11.33 -0.61
CA ILE A 118 4.15 -10.25 -0.42
C ILE A 118 3.06 -10.76 0.52
N ILE A 119 2.74 -9.98 1.55
CA ILE A 119 1.57 -10.22 2.41
C ILE A 119 0.76 -8.95 2.48
N SER A 120 -0.36 -8.95 1.79
CA SER A 120 -1.02 -7.71 1.46
C SER A 120 -2.51 -7.95 1.22
N ASP A 121 -3.38 -7.28 1.97
CA ASP A 121 -4.83 -7.50 1.96
C ASP A 121 -5.55 -6.36 1.24
N ARG A 122 -6.88 -6.36 1.14
CA ARG A 122 -7.62 -5.28 0.44
C ARG A 122 -7.29 -5.14 -1.05
N ARG A 123 -6.97 -6.28 -1.68
CA ARG A 123 -6.81 -6.45 -3.14
C ARG A 123 -8.12 -6.85 -3.82
N LYS A 124 -8.95 -7.63 -3.11
CA LYS A 124 -10.31 -8.02 -3.54
C LYS A 124 -11.38 -7.13 -2.91
N LEU A 125 -11.33 -6.94 -1.59
CA LEU A 125 -12.29 -6.13 -0.84
C LEU A 125 -11.79 -4.70 -0.66
N LYS A 126 -12.54 -3.73 -1.19
CA LYS A 126 -12.22 -2.31 -1.09
C LYS A 126 -12.38 -1.80 0.36
N PRO A 127 -11.61 -0.78 0.78
CA PRO A 127 -11.91 -0.01 1.99
C PRO A 127 -13.26 0.71 1.83
N TYR A 128 -14.23 0.39 2.67
CA TYR A 128 -15.59 0.98 2.62
C TYR A 128 -15.60 2.44 3.07
N GLY A 129 -16.48 3.25 2.48
CA GLY A 129 -16.84 4.57 3.01
C GLY A 129 -17.91 4.49 4.09
N LEU A 130 -18.23 5.63 4.72
CA LEU A 130 -19.27 5.75 5.74
C LEU A 130 -20.20 6.93 5.47
N ALA A 131 -21.42 6.86 6.00
CA ALA A 131 -22.43 7.93 5.91
C ALA A 131 -22.67 8.45 4.47
N GLY A 132 -22.72 7.55 3.48
CA GLY A 132 -22.87 7.91 2.05
C GLY A 132 -21.54 8.12 1.30
N GLY A 133 -20.41 8.07 1.99
CA GLY A 133 -19.08 8.11 1.39
C GLY A 133 -18.77 6.89 0.54
N GLN A 134 -18.06 7.11 -0.56
CA GLN A 134 -17.66 6.08 -1.52
C GLN A 134 -16.44 5.28 -1.02
N PRO A 135 -16.31 4.01 -1.42
CA PRO A 135 -15.16 3.19 -1.07
C PRO A 135 -13.86 3.71 -1.72
N GLY A 136 -12.74 3.53 -1.03
CA GLY A 136 -11.41 3.72 -1.59
C GLY A 136 -11.10 2.64 -2.64
N ARG A 137 -10.16 2.93 -3.54
CA ARG A 137 -9.67 1.95 -4.51
C ARG A 137 -8.93 0.83 -3.78
N ALA A 138 -9.14 -0.41 -4.24
CA ALA A 138 -8.34 -1.55 -3.81
C ALA A 138 -6.86 -1.37 -4.18
N GLY A 139 -6.00 -2.06 -3.41
CA GLY A 139 -4.58 -2.18 -3.74
C GLY A 139 -4.36 -3.16 -4.88
N ILE A 140 -3.22 -3.02 -5.58
CA ILE A 140 -2.84 -3.87 -6.71
C ILE A 140 -1.35 -4.19 -6.57
N ASN A 141 -0.99 -5.46 -6.74
CA ASN A 141 0.40 -5.88 -6.85
C ASN A 141 0.67 -6.23 -8.32
N LEU A 142 1.68 -5.63 -8.93
CA LEU A 142 2.05 -5.85 -10.32
C LEU A 142 3.50 -6.33 -10.39
N LEU A 143 3.71 -7.45 -11.07
CA LEU A 143 5.04 -7.86 -11.53
C LEU A 143 5.22 -7.40 -12.97
N ILE A 144 6.30 -6.70 -13.27
CA ILE A 144 6.68 -6.29 -14.62
C ILE A 144 7.97 -7.02 -14.98
N ARG A 145 7.88 -7.96 -15.92
CA ARG A 145 8.99 -8.78 -16.40
C ARG A 145 9.13 -8.61 -17.90
N LYS A 146 10.29 -8.15 -18.37
CA LYS A 146 10.55 -7.86 -19.80
C LYS A 146 9.44 -7.01 -20.44
N GLY A 147 9.00 -5.96 -19.74
CA GLY A 147 7.92 -5.07 -20.17
C GLY A 147 6.49 -5.60 -19.99
N ARG A 148 6.30 -6.91 -19.76
CA ARG A 148 4.97 -7.51 -19.56
C ARG A 148 4.51 -7.35 -18.12
N ARG A 149 3.29 -6.85 -17.93
CA ARG A 149 2.68 -6.65 -16.61
C ARG A 149 1.79 -7.84 -16.25
N ARG A 150 1.95 -8.38 -15.05
CA ARG A 150 1.11 -9.44 -14.48
C ARG A 150 0.58 -9.00 -13.11
N VAL A 151 -0.74 -9.05 -12.93
CA VAL A 151 -1.35 -8.85 -11.61
C VAL A 151 -1.03 -10.05 -10.73
N MET A 152 -0.52 -9.77 -9.54
CA MET A 152 -0.16 -10.79 -8.56
C MET A 152 -1.24 -10.93 -7.49
N ALA A 153 -1.32 -12.11 -6.89
CA ALA A 153 -2.18 -12.36 -5.75
C ALA A 153 -1.79 -11.47 -4.54
N SER A 154 -2.72 -11.38 -3.59
CA SER A 154 -2.57 -10.54 -2.40
C SER A 154 -1.49 -11.10 -1.45
N LYS A 155 -1.35 -12.44 -1.43
CA LYS A 155 -0.31 -13.18 -0.72
C LYS A 155 0.41 -14.06 -1.74
N VAL A 156 1.71 -13.89 -1.87
CA VAL A 156 2.51 -14.68 -2.82
C VAL A 156 3.94 -14.81 -2.34
N ASN A 157 4.55 -15.97 -2.61
CA ASN A 157 5.97 -16.19 -2.53
C ASN A 157 6.45 -16.64 -3.92
N LEU A 158 7.47 -15.99 -4.47
CA LEU A 158 8.02 -16.32 -5.79
C LEU A 158 9.47 -15.89 -5.95
N LYS A 159 10.17 -16.53 -6.88
CA LYS A 159 11.49 -16.09 -7.34
C LYS A 159 11.36 -15.02 -8.42
N LEU A 160 12.12 -13.95 -8.26
CA LEU A 160 12.31 -12.91 -9.26
C LEU A 160 13.71 -13.00 -9.84
N GLU A 161 13.81 -12.59 -11.11
CA GLU A 161 15.07 -12.49 -11.84
C GLU A 161 15.62 -11.07 -11.76
N ALA A 162 16.91 -10.92 -12.06
CA ALA A 162 17.50 -9.59 -12.24
C ALA A 162 16.76 -8.80 -13.34
N GLY A 163 16.46 -7.55 -13.06
CA GLY A 163 15.71 -6.65 -13.94
C GLY A 163 14.20 -6.70 -13.76
N ASP A 164 13.65 -7.66 -13.02
CA ASP A 164 12.21 -7.66 -12.70
C ASP A 164 11.83 -6.45 -11.84
N ILE A 165 10.62 -5.93 -12.07
CA ILE A 165 10.09 -4.80 -11.31
C ILE A 165 8.83 -5.24 -10.57
N LEU A 166 8.83 -5.06 -9.24
CA LEU A 166 7.64 -5.16 -8.41
C LEU A 166 7.06 -3.76 -8.22
N ARG A 167 5.79 -3.57 -8.59
CA ARG A 167 5.01 -2.38 -8.27
C ARG A 167 3.92 -2.73 -7.27
N ILE A 168 3.94 -2.04 -6.13
CA ILE A 168 2.86 -2.07 -5.15
C ILE A 168 2.07 -0.78 -5.26
N GLU A 169 0.78 -0.92 -5.56
CA GLU A 169 -0.21 0.14 -5.40
C GLU A 169 -0.99 -0.13 -4.11
N THR A 170 -0.79 0.69 -3.08
CA THR A 170 -1.49 0.49 -1.81
C THR A 170 -2.94 1.00 -1.90
N PRO A 171 -3.85 0.46 -1.06
CA PRO A 171 -5.24 0.91 -1.04
C PRO A 171 -5.36 2.36 -0.58
N GLY A 172 -6.39 3.07 -1.09
CA GLY A 172 -6.80 4.35 -0.52
C GLY A 172 -7.66 4.17 0.74
N GLY A 173 -8.05 5.26 1.39
CA GLY A 173 -9.05 5.26 2.46
C GLY A 173 -10.46 5.44 1.90
N GLY A 174 -11.48 5.00 2.62
CA GLY A 174 -12.88 5.30 2.32
C GLY A 174 -13.21 6.78 2.59
N GLY A 175 -14.16 7.33 1.83
CA GLY A 175 -14.72 8.66 2.07
C GLY A 175 -15.77 8.65 3.17
N TYR A 176 -16.13 9.84 3.65
CA TYR A 176 -17.16 10.05 4.66
C TYR A 176 -18.17 11.10 4.17
N GLY A 177 -19.45 10.84 4.36
CA GLY A 177 -20.53 11.73 3.91
C GLY A 177 -20.79 11.56 2.41
N SER A 178 -22.04 11.74 1.98
CA SER A 178 -22.35 11.90 0.55
C SER A 178 -21.54 13.07 -0.02
N ALA A 179 -20.97 12.88 -1.21
CA ALA A 179 -20.57 14.02 -2.01
C ALA A 179 -21.87 14.55 -2.61
N GLU A 180 -22.43 15.62 -2.07
CA GLU A 180 -23.46 16.36 -2.82
C GLU A 180 -22.83 16.83 -4.14
N ASP A 181 -23.62 16.78 -5.22
CA ASP A 181 -23.19 17.02 -6.60
C ASP A 181 -22.56 18.41 -6.82
#